data_AF-A0A6G1S9F5-F1
#
_entry.id   AF-A0A6G1S9F5-F1
#
_cell.length_a   1.000
_cell.length_b   1.000
_cell.length_c   1.000
_cell.angle_alpha   90.00
_cell.angle_beta   90.00
_cell.angle_gamma   90.00
#
_symmetry.space_group_name_H-M   'P 1'
#
loop_
_entity.id
_entity.type
_entity.pdbx_description
1 polymer ?
#
loop_
_entity_poly.entity_id
_entity_poly.type
_entity_poly.pdbx_seq_one_letter_code
_entity_poly.pdbx_strand_id
1 'polypeptide(L)'
;MDVLIVPKECKKLVRVTLPNPRDGKPQHFLCDEENLSLYEIIKFSEKYRAWLIDNMLCPAGDFSMLTKMDPLFVFVPILMKLAHGRFRPLHDICQEFATDRREFSALECALSPYIYWPSICDTQDIDGELFVKFSETKTIDWLVKKHDKLMGQLRTELGDKASKATIISQANDLISDYIPESLCDKMKKTVRDKHTIGG
;
A
#
# COMPACT_ATOMS: atom_id res chain seq x y z
N MET A 1 -4.08 -27.22 5.29
CA MET A 1 -3.66 -26.50 6.50
C MET A 1 -2.89 -25.30 6.01
N ASP A 2 -3.30 -24.10 6.41
CA ASP A 2 -2.70 -22.86 5.93
C ASP A 2 -1.81 -22.31 7.03
N VAL A 3 -0.50 -22.25 6.77
CA VAL A 3 0.46 -21.63 7.69
C VAL A 3 0.45 -20.13 7.44
N LEU A 4 0.12 -19.35 8.47
CA LEU A 4 0.05 -17.90 8.41
C LEU A 4 1.03 -17.28 9.40
N ILE A 5 1.93 -16.43 8.91
CA ILE A 5 2.82 -15.61 9.73
C ILE A 5 2.12 -14.27 9.97
N VAL A 6 1.80 -14.01 11.25
CA VAL A 6 1.04 -12.83 11.70
C VAL A 6 1.91 -11.99 12.64
N PRO A 7 1.97 -10.66 12.46
CA PRO A 7 2.61 -9.76 13.42
C PRO A 7 2.01 -9.92 14.83
N LYS A 8 2.87 -9.92 15.86
CA LYS A 8 2.45 -10.22 17.24
C LYS A 8 1.48 -9.19 17.80
N GLU A 9 1.54 -7.97 17.29
CA GLU A 9 0.69 -6.86 17.66
C GLU A 9 -0.75 -6.98 17.14
N CYS A 10 -1.00 -7.85 16.15
CA CYS A 10 -2.34 -8.00 15.56
C CYS A 10 -3.34 -8.53 16.60
N LYS A 11 -4.50 -7.88 16.71
CA LYS A 11 -5.52 -8.26 17.69
C LYS A 11 -6.79 -8.79 17.06
N LYS A 12 -7.45 -7.96 16.25
CA LYS A 12 -8.74 -8.29 15.64
C LYS A 12 -8.70 -8.10 14.14
N LEU A 13 -8.36 -9.18 13.43
CA LEU A 13 -8.21 -9.19 11.98
C LEU A 13 -9.56 -9.46 11.31
N VAL A 14 -9.99 -8.54 10.45
CA VAL A 14 -11.17 -8.66 9.60
C VAL A 14 -10.74 -8.65 8.14
N ARG A 15 -11.27 -9.60 7.35
CA ARG A 15 -10.98 -9.67 5.92
C ARG A 15 -11.80 -8.63 5.17
N VAL A 16 -11.13 -7.88 4.29
CA VAL A 16 -11.74 -6.90 3.41
C VAL A 16 -11.27 -7.13 1.97
N THR A 17 -12.12 -6.81 0.99
CA THR A 17 -11.74 -6.85 -0.44
C THR A 17 -11.55 -5.43 -0.93
N LEU A 18 -10.39 -5.14 -1.50
CA LEU A 18 -10.02 -3.81 -2.01
C LEU A 18 -9.35 -3.95 -3.38
N PRO A 19 -9.36 -2.90 -4.22
CA PRO A 19 -8.66 -2.89 -5.48
C PRO A 19 -7.17 -2.95 -5.18
N ASN A 20 -6.49 -3.82 -5.91
CA ASN A 20 -5.05 -3.78 -5.98
C ASN A 20 -4.63 -2.39 -6.48
N PRO A 21 -3.72 -1.69 -5.77
CA PRO A 21 -3.28 -0.34 -6.14
C PRO A 21 -2.72 -0.18 -7.57
N ARG A 22 -2.16 -1.26 -8.14
CA ARG A 22 -1.49 -1.24 -9.44
C ARG A 22 -2.46 -1.40 -10.60
N ASP A 23 -3.37 -2.38 -10.52
CA ASP A 23 -4.22 -2.76 -11.64
C ASP A 23 -5.73 -2.63 -11.36
N GLY A 24 -6.11 -2.26 -10.14
CA GLY A 24 -7.50 -2.05 -9.73
C GLY A 24 -8.31 -3.32 -9.53
N LYS A 25 -7.74 -4.52 -9.71
CA LYS A 25 -8.48 -5.78 -9.56
C LYS A 25 -8.79 -6.06 -8.08
N PRO A 26 -9.93 -6.69 -7.77
CA PRO A 26 -10.26 -7.07 -6.40
C PRO A 26 -9.19 -8.00 -5.79
N GLN A 27 -8.66 -7.62 -4.62
CA GLN A 27 -7.68 -8.36 -3.85
C GLN A 27 -8.09 -8.37 -2.37
N HIS A 28 -7.75 -9.45 -1.65
CA HIS A 28 -8.04 -9.55 -0.23
C HIS A 28 -6.93 -8.94 0.62
N PHE A 29 -7.36 -8.18 1.63
CA PHE A 29 -6.52 -7.61 2.67
C PHE A 29 -7.09 -8.01 4.03
N LEU A 30 -6.29 -7.84 5.07
CA LEU A 30 -6.73 -7.95 6.45
C LEU A 30 -6.60 -6.58 7.12
N CYS A 31 -7.68 -6.15 7.77
CA CYS A 31 -7.69 -4.94 8.57
C CYS A 31 -7.68 -5.32 10.05
N ASP A 32 -6.78 -4.72 10.82
CA ASP A 32 -6.84 -4.76 12.27
C ASP A 32 -7.72 -3.61 12.77
N GLU A 33 -8.93 -3.94 13.22
CA GLU A 33 -9.92 -2.96 13.67
C GLU A 33 -9.49 -2.24 14.95
N GLU A 34 -8.63 -2.83 15.79
CA GLU A 34 -8.17 -2.20 17.03
C GLU A 34 -6.93 -1.34 16.80
N ASN A 35 -5.96 -1.85 16.05
CA ASN A 35 -4.71 -1.12 15.77
C ASN A 35 -4.80 -0.22 14.53
N LEU A 36 -5.97 -0.16 13.90
CA LEU A 36 -6.26 0.76 12.82
C LEU A 36 -5.22 0.63 11.69
N SER A 37 -4.92 -0.61 11.31
CA SER A 37 -3.82 -0.97 10.39
C SER A 37 -4.29 -1.90 9.28
N LEU A 38 -3.79 -1.67 8.06
CA LEU A 38 -4.05 -2.51 6.89
C LEU A 38 -2.87 -3.45 6.64
N TYR A 39 -3.17 -4.72 6.36
CA TYR A 39 -2.22 -5.75 6.04
C TYR A 39 -2.54 -6.38 4.69
N GLU A 40 -1.53 -6.52 3.86
CA GLU A 40 -1.60 -7.34 2.67
C GLU A 40 -1.21 -8.78 3.00
N ILE A 41 -1.66 -9.72 2.16
CA ILE A 41 -1.38 -11.15 2.32
C ILE A 41 -0.39 -11.55 1.22
N ILE A 42 0.86 -11.82 1.60
CA ILE A 42 1.89 -12.31 0.70
C ILE A 42 1.93 -13.83 0.81
N LYS A 43 1.66 -14.53 -0.31
CA LYS A 43 1.75 -15.99 -0.37
C LYS A 43 3.12 -16.42 -0.90
N PHE A 44 3.81 -17.25 -0.14
CA PHE A 44 5.01 -17.95 -0.59
C PHE A 44 4.65 -19.38 -0.98
N SER A 45 5.05 -19.77 -2.19
CA SER A 45 4.84 -21.12 -2.73
C SER A 45 6.06 -21.53 -3.55
N GLU A 46 6.69 -22.63 -3.14
CA GLU A 46 7.87 -23.19 -3.80
C GLU A 46 7.66 -24.71 -3.98
N LYS A 47 8.15 -25.26 -5.10
CA LYS A 47 7.99 -26.69 -5.40
C LYS A 47 8.77 -27.55 -4.39
N TYR A 48 8.22 -28.72 -4.09
CA TYR A 48 8.86 -29.75 -3.24
C TYR A 48 9.14 -29.30 -1.80
N ARG A 49 8.20 -28.55 -1.21
CA ARG A 49 8.20 -28.18 0.21
C ARG A 49 7.05 -28.86 0.94
N ALA A 50 7.28 -29.21 2.19
CA ALA A 50 6.27 -29.74 3.11
C ALA A 50 6.56 -29.23 4.52
N TRP A 51 5.52 -29.08 5.33
CA TRP A 51 5.65 -28.77 6.75
C TRP A 51 5.59 -30.05 7.58
N LEU A 52 6.45 -30.14 8.59
CA LEU A 52 6.28 -31.09 9.70
C LEU A 52 5.85 -30.26 10.92
N ILE A 53 4.60 -30.41 11.34
CA ILE A 53 4.01 -29.66 12.45
C ILE A 53 3.64 -30.67 13.52
N ASP A 54 4.34 -30.61 14.65
CA ASP A 54 4.30 -31.63 15.70
C ASP A 54 4.56 -33.03 15.11
N ASN A 55 3.55 -33.90 15.13
CA ASN A 55 3.61 -35.25 14.58
C ASN A 55 2.87 -35.41 13.24
N MET A 56 2.51 -34.30 12.58
CA MET A 56 1.77 -34.30 11.31
C MET A 56 2.64 -33.81 10.15
N LEU A 57 2.66 -34.58 9.06
CA LEU A 57 3.23 -34.17 7.78
C LEU A 57 2.14 -33.45 6.96
N CYS A 58 2.35 -32.18 6.65
CA CYS A 58 1.54 -31.40 5.73
C CYS A 58 2.27 -31.26 4.38
N PRO A 59 1.81 -31.95 3.31
CA PRO A 59 2.46 -31.91 2.00
C PRO A 59 2.41 -30.55 1.31
N ALA A 60 1.49 -29.68 1.71
CA ALA A 60 1.44 -28.30 1.25
C ALA A 60 2.47 -27.50 2.06
N GLY A 61 3.65 -27.24 1.48
CA GLY A 61 4.70 -26.42 2.07
C GLY A 61 4.55 -24.91 1.85
N ASP A 62 3.41 -24.48 1.31
CA ASP A 62 3.09 -23.06 1.14
C ASP A 62 2.90 -22.40 2.52
N PHE A 63 3.18 -21.11 2.60
CA PHE A 63 2.75 -20.28 3.73
C PHE A 63 2.35 -18.90 3.24
N SER A 64 1.57 -18.20 4.05
CA SER A 64 1.23 -16.80 3.84
C SER A 64 1.81 -15.95 4.96
N MET A 65 2.15 -14.71 4.67
CA MET A 65 2.61 -13.73 5.63
C MET A 65 1.79 -12.46 5.52
N LEU A 66 1.48 -11.86 6.66
CA LEU A 66 0.85 -10.54 6.71
C LEU A 66 1.93 -9.48 6.82
N THR A 67 1.97 -8.58 5.85
CA THR A 67 2.85 -7.41 5.85
C THR A 67 2.02 -6.14 5.98
N LYS A 68 2.46 -5.22 6.83
CA LYS A 68 1.77 -3.96 7.04
C LYS A 68 1.88 -3.12 5.77
N MET A 69 0.74 -2.65 5.28
CA MET A 69 0.63 -1.85 4.06
C MET A 69 0.24 -0.41 4.41
N ASP A 70 0.76 0.57 3.65
CA ASP A 70 0.26 1.94 3.74
C ASP A 70 -1.06 2.08 2.96
N PRO A 71 -2.18 2.41 3.63
CA PRO A 71 -3.49 2.55 2.98
C PRO A 71 -3.53 3.56 1.83
N LEU A 72 -2.66 4.57 1.85
CA LEU A 72 -2.65 5.60 0.80
C LEU A 72 -2.43 5.00 -0.60
N PHE A 73 -1.70 3.89 -0.73
CA PHE A 73 -1.54 3.20 -2.01
C PHE A 73 -2.88 2.73 -2.59
N VAL A 74 -3.81 2.26 -1.75
CA VAL A 74 -5.16 1.85 -2.19
C VAL A 74 -5.98 3.07 -2.61
N PHE A 75 -5.87 4.19 -1.88
CA PHE A 75 -6.64 5.40 -2.16
C PHE A 75 -6.16 6.17 -3.40
N VAL A 76 -4.87 6.12 -3.75
CA VAL A 76 -4.32 6.84 -4.92
C VAL A 76 -5.12 6.57 -6.22
N PRO A 77 -5.27 5.31 -6.70
CA PRO A 77 -6.02 5.05 -7.93
C PRO A 77 -7.51 5.40 -7.81
N ILE A 78 -8.10 5.28 -6.61
CA ILE A 78 -9.50 5.65 -6.35
C ILE A 78 -9.69 7.17 -6.52
N LEU A 79 -8.83 7.97 -5.89
CA LEU A 79 -8.88 9.43 -5.98
C LEU A 79 -8.54 9.94 -7.37
N MET A 80 -7.59 9.29 -8.07
CA MET A 80 -7.30 9.57 -9.48
C MET A 80 -8.54 9.40 -10.37
N LYS A 81 -9.41 8.44 -10.06
CA LYS A 81 -10.62 8.17 -10.84
C LYS A 81 -11.79 9.08 -10.45
N LEU A 82 -12.02 9.27 -9.15
CA LEU A 82 -13.27 9.86 -8.62
C LEU A 82 -13.15 11.34 -8.19
N ALA A 83 -11.94 11.80 -7.88
CA ALA A 83 -11.67 13.12 -7.32
C ALA A 83 -10.62 13.92 -8.11
N HIS A 84 -10.38 13.57 -9.37
CA HIS A 84 -9.47 14.32 -10.24
C HIS A 84 -10.09 15.66 -10.65
N GLY A 85 -9.43 16.76 -10.31
CA GLY A 85 -9.80 18.12 -10.73
C GLY A 85 -10.97 18.77 -9.98
N ARG A 86 -11.66 18.07 -9.07
CA ARG A 86 -12.75 18.62 -8.25
C ARG A 86 -12.69 18.13 -6.81
N PHE A 87 -13.16 18.96 -5.88
CA PHE A 87 -13.40 18.54 -4.51
C PHE A 87 -14.63 17.64 -4.44
N ARG A 88 -14.51 16.57 -3.67
CA ARG A 88 -15.61 15.65 -3.37
C ARG A 88 -15.54 15.21 -1.91
N PRO A 89 -16.69 14.96 -1.26
CA PRO A 89 -16.70 14.38 0.07
C PRO A 89 -16.01 13.01 0.08
N LEU A 90 -15.16 12.76 1.05
CA LEU A 90 -14.47 11.48 1.21
C LEU A 90 -15.48 10.35 1.42
N HIS A 91 -16.53 10.61 2.20
CA HIS A 91 -17.59 9.64 2.47
C HIS A 91 -18.24 9.14 1.17
N ASP A 92 -18.63 10.05 0.28
CA ASP A 92 -19.22 9.73 -1.02
C ASP A 92 -18.28 8.93 -1.93
N ILE A 93 -17.00 9.32 -2.01
CA ILE A 93 -16.00 8.62 -2.83
C ILE A 93 -15.91 7.17 -2.39
N CYS A 94 -15.86 6.95 -1.09
CA CYS A 94 -15.66 5.62 -0.55
C CYS A 94 -16.95 4.78 -0.59
N GLN A 95 -18.13 5.39 -0.47
CA GLN A 95 -19.42 4.71 -0.68
C GLN A 95 -19.60 4.27 -2.15
N GLU A 96 -19.19 5.10 -3.11
CA GLU A 96 -19.21 4.76 -4.55
C GLU A 96 -18.22 3.63 -4.88
N PHE A 97 -17.12 3.56 -4.13
CA PHE A 97 -16.08 2.57 -4.32
C PHE A 97 -16.44 1.19 -3.71
N ALA A 98 -17.12 1.15 -2.58
CA ALA A 98 -17.35 -0.10 -1.87
C ALA A 98 -18.43 -0.98 -2.53
N THR A 99 -18.05 -2.21 -2.90
CA THR A 99 -18.96 -3.22 -3.46
C THR A 99 -19.90 -3.84 -2.43
N ASP A 100 -19.51 -3.88 -1.14
CA ASP A 100 -20.37 -4.19 0.02
C ASP A 100 -20.15 -3.11 1.11
N ARG A 101 -21.23 -2.62 1.74
CA ARG A 101 -21.18 -1.62 2.82
C ARG A 101 -20.29 -2.04 4.00
N ARG A 102 -20.11 -3.35 4.23
CA ARG A 102 -19.23 -3.87 5.30
C ARG A 102 -17.74 -3.68 5.02
N GLU A 103 -17.33 -3.70 3.75
CA GLU A 103 -15.93 -3.49 3.36
C GLU A 103 -15.54 -2.02 3.54
N PHE A 104 -16.49 -1.10 3.36
CA PHE A 104 -16.30 0.33 3.57
C PHE A 104 -16.16 0.73 5.04
N SER A 105 -17.07 0.28 5.90
CA SER A 105 -17.05 0.65 7.32
C SER A 105 -15.75 0.21 7.98
N ALA A 106 -15.21 -0.94 7.56
CA ALA A 106 -13.90 -1.39 8.01
C ALA A 106 -12.78 -0.45 7.58
N LEU A 107 -12.74 0.08 6.35
CA LEU A 107 -11.69 1.03 5.94
C LEU A 107 -11.86 2.42 6.57
N GLU A 108 -13.08 2.96 6.59
CA GLU A 108 -13.36 4.30 7.07
C GLU A 108 -13.12 4.37 8.58
N CYS A 109 -13.67 3.44 9.35
CA CYS A 109 -13.46 3.39 10.79
C CYS A 109 -12.03 2.97 11.14
N ALA A 110 -11.42 2.04 10.39
CA ALA A 110 -10.13 1.52 10.78
C ALA A 110 -8.93 2.37 10.34
N LEU A 111 -9.04 3.24 9.33
CA LEU A 111 -7.84 3.90 8.77
C LEU A 111 -7.91 5.43 8.79
N SER A 112 -9.12 6.02 8.88
CA SER A 112 -9.33 7.46 8.77
C SER A 112 -8.48 8.32 9.72
N PRO A 113 -8.32 8.01 11.03
CA PRO A 113 -7.62 8.90 11.96
C PRO A 113 -6.11 9.03 11.69
N TYR A 114 -5.51 8.05 11.00
CA TYR A 114 -4.06 7.98 10.79
C TYR A 114 -3.64 8.23 9.35
N ILE A 115 -4.59 8.36 8.42
CA ILE A 115 -4.28 8.72 7.04
C ILE A 115 -4.05 10.22 6.95
N TYR A 116 -2.83 10.61 6.60
CA TYR A 116 -2.49 11.99 6.31
C TYR A 116 -2.86 12.34 4.86
N TRP A 117 -4.15 12.61 4.62
CA TRP A 117 -4.71 12.99 3.32
C TRP A 117 -3.94 14.10 2.58
N PRO A 118 -3.45 15.16 3.23
CA PRO A 118 -2.71 16.23 2.54
C PRO A 118 -1.43 15.77 1.81
N SER A 119 -0.97 14.53 2.04
CA SER A 119 0.14 13.93 1.30
C SER A 119 -0.16 13.62 -0.16
N ILE A 120 -1.42 13.32 -0.54
CA ILE A 120 -1.79 12.93 -1.91
C ILE A 120 -2.93 13.78 -2.49
N CYS A 121 -3.63 14.57 -1.67
CA CYS A 121 -4.73 15.41 -2.11
C CYS A 121 -4.71 16.82 -1.51
N ASP A 122 -5.49 17.71 -2.11
CA ASP A 122 -5.95 18.94 -1.47
C ASP A 122 -7.15 18.60 -0.59
N THR A 123 -7.17 19.13 0.63
CA THR A 123 -8.19 18.84 1.65
C THR A 123 -8.93 20.11 2.03
N GLN A 124 -10.24 20.03 2.20
CA GLN A 124 -11.08 21.05 2.80
C GLN A 124 -12.00 20.40 3.82
N ASP A 125 -12.22 21.05 4.95
CA ASP A 125 -13.20 20.63 5.94
C ASP A 125 -14.36 21.62 5.89
N ILE A 126 -15.56 21.11 5.66
CA ILE A 126 -16.79 21.90 5.60
C ILE A 126 -17.81 21.20 6.50
N ASP A 127 -18.24 21.87 7.56
CA ASP A 127 -19.21 21.35 8.54
C ASP A 127 -18.85 19.97 9.14
N GLY A 128 -17.54 19.68 9.31
CA GLY A 128 -17.06 18.42 9.87
C GLY A 128 -16.98 17.27 8.86
N GLU A 129 -17.23 17.55 7.57
CA GLU A 129 -17.04 16.61 6.47
C GLU A 129 -15.74 16.93 5.70
N LEU A 130 -14.93 15.89 5.47
CA LEU A 130 -13.67 16.02 4.75
C LEU A 130 -13.90 15.93 3.24
N PHE A 131 -13.63 17.02 2.54
CA PHE A 131 -13.59 17.10 1.09
C PHE A 131 -12.16 16.92 0.58
N VAL A 132 -11.99 16.06 -0.41
CA VAL A 132 -10.69 15.76 -1.03
C VAL A 132 -10.72 16.02 -2.53
N LYS A 133 -9.62 16.55 -3.06
CA LYS A 133 -9.34 16.68 -4.49
C LYS A 133 -7.98 16.10 -4.78
N PHE A 134 -7.91 15.11 -5.67
CA PHE A 134 -6.65 14.46 -6.02
C PHE A 134 -5.63 15.47 -6.56
N SER A 135 -4.39 15.36 -6.08
CA SER A 135 -3.27 16.19 -6.54
C SER A 135 -2.11 15.30 -6.97
N GLU A 136 -1.88 15.25 -8.28
CA GLU A 136 -0.80 14.45 -8.84
C GLU A 136 0.57 14.91 -8.32
N THR A 137 0.81 16.22 -8.25
CA THR A 137 2.07 16.79 -7.76
C THR A 137 2.37 16.33 -6.34
N LYS A 138 1.40 16.43 -5.43
CA LYS A 138 1.55 15.96 -4.04
C LYS A 138 1.81 14.46 -3.97
N THR A 139 1.07 13.69 -4.78
CA THR A 139 1.23 12.23 -4.86
C THR A 139 2.63 11.84 -5.32
N ILE A 140 3.19 12.51 -6.33
CA ILE A 140 4.57 12.28 -6.79
C ILE A 140 5.58 12.65 -5.69
N ASP A 141 5.41 13.77 -5.00
CA ASP A 141 6.28 14.16 -3.88
C ASP A 141 6.24 13.14 -2.73
N TRP A 142 5.05 12.62 -2.41
CA TRP A 142 4.87 11.55 -1.43
C TRP A 142 5.56 10.25 -1.88
N LEU A 143 5.41 9.85 -3.15
CA LEU A 143 6.09 8.68 -3.71
C LEU A 143 7.61 8.82 -3.68
N VAL A 144 8.16 9.98 -4.00
CA VAL A 144 9.60 10.25 -3.92
C VAL A 144 10.09 10.13 -2.47
N LYS A 145 9.34 10.62 -1.48
CA LYS A 145 9.68 10.44 -0.06
C LYS A 145 9.65 8.97 0.37
N LYS A 146 8.67 8.20 -0.10
CA LYS A 146 8.59 6.74 0.13
C LYS A 146 9.78 6.02 -0.50
N HIS A 147 10.13 6.38 -1.74
CA HIS A 147 11.31 5.89 -2.43
C HIS A 147 12.59 6.18 -1.66
N ASP A 148 12.80 7.41 -1.20
CA ASP A 148 14.00 7.77 -0.43
C ASP A 148 14.11 7.01 0.90
N LYS A 149 12.97 6.80 1.59
CA LYS A 149 12.92 5.96 2.79
C LYS A 149 13.32 4.52 2.49
N LEU A 150 12.77 3.95 1.41
CA LEU A 150 13.06 2.58 0.98
C LEU A 150 14.52 2.42 0.58
N MET A 151 15.08 3.39 -0.15
CA MET A 151 16.51 3.46 -0.47
C MET A 151 17.39 3.42 0.78
N GLY A 152 17.02 4.12 1.84
CA GLY A 152 17.72 4.10 3.12
C GLY A 152 17.73 2.71 3.76
N GLN A 153 16.58 2.03 3.75
CA GLN A 153 16.45 0.67 4.30
C GLN A 153 17.23 -0.35 3.46
N LEU A 154 17.10 -0.31 2.12
CA LEU A 154 17.81 -1.21 1.22
C LEU A 154 19.34 -1.05 1.32
N ARG A 155 19.85 0.16 1.58
CA ARG A 155 21.29 0.36 1.85
C ARG A 155 21.75 -0.38 3.10
N THR A 156 20.96 -0.34 4.17
CA THR A 156 21.27 -1.04 5.41
C THR A 156 21.22 -2.56 5.23
N GLU A 157 20.22 -3.08 4.51
CA GLU A 157 20.02 -4.53 4.30
C GLU A 157 21.02 -5.15 3.31
N LEU A 158 21.33 -4.47 2.19
CA LEU A 158 22.23 -4.99 1.16
C LEU A 158 23.72 -4.76 1.49
N GLY A 159 24.00 -3.84 2.43
CA GLY A 159 25.35 -3.44 2.83
C GLY A 159 26.10 -2.65 1.76
N ASP A 160 27.33 -2.22 2.10
CA ASP A 160 28.16 -1.30 1.31
C ASP A 160 28.58 -1.82 -0.08
N LYS A 161 28.32 -3.10 -0.39
CA LYS A 161 28.67 -3.72 -1.67
C LYS A 161 27.66 -3.43 -2.78
N ALA A 162 26.44 -3.03 -2.44
CA ALA A 162 25.42 -2.74 -3.44
C ALA A 162 25.67 -1.36 -4.08
N SER A 163 25.75 -1.32 -5.41
CA SER A 163 25.89 -0.07 -6.13
C SER A 163 24.65 0.81 -5.95
N LYS A 164 24.83 2.14 -5.90
CA LYS A 164 23.71 3.10 -5.81
C LYS A 164 22.66 2.86 -6.91
N ALA A 165 23.09 2.51 -8.12
CA ALA A 165 22.20 2.21 -9.25
C ALA A 165 21.34 0.95 -9.01
N THR A 166 21.91 -0.10 -8.42
CA THR A 166 21.18 -1.31 -8.03
C THR A 166 20.09 -1.01 -7.02
N ILE A 167 20.40 -0.21 -6.00
CA ILE A 167 19.44 0.15 -4.95
C ILE A 167 18.30 0.99 -5.53
N ILE A 168 18.61 1.95 -6.42
CA ILE A 168 17.60 2.76 -7.12
C ILE A 168 16.69 1.86 -7.97
N SER A 169 17.25 0.91 -8.71
CA SER A 169 16.44 -0.02 -9.52
C SER A 169 15.49 -0.83 -8.64
N GLN A 170 15.99 -1.44 -7.56
CA GLN A 170 15.16 -2.25 -6.65
C GLN A 170 14.08 -1.42 -5.96
N ALA A 171 14.38 -0.20 -5.52
CA ALA A 171 13.39 0.68 -4.92
C ALA A 171 12.28 1.07 -5.92
N ASN A 172 12.64 1.32 -7.18
CA ASN A 172 11.68 1.59 -8.24
C ASN A 172 10.78 0.38 -8.51
N ASP A 173 11.36 -0.81 -8.61
CA ASP A 173 10.62 -2.04 -8.89
C ASP A 173 9.61 -2.32 -7.77
N LEU A 174 10.07 -2.28 -6.50
CA LEU A 174 9.22 -2.48 -5.33
C LEU A 174 8.06 -1.50 -5.25
N ILE A 175 8.28 -0.19 -5.49
CA ILE A 175 7.17 0.79 -5.45
C ILE A 175 6.26 0.64 -6.67
N SER A 176 6.79 0.28 -7.84
CA SER A 176 6.00 0.11 -9.06
C SER A 176 4.95 -1.00 -8.97
N ASP A 177 5.15 -1.95 -8.04
CA ASP A 177 4.19 -2.99 -7.76
C ASP A 177 2.94 -2.48 -7.02
N TYR A 178 2.98 -1.28 -6.45
CA TYR A 178 1.89 -0.66 -5.68
C TYR A 178 1.31 0.62 -6.30
N ILE A 179 1.68 0.98 -7.53
CA ILE A 179 1.17 2.19 -8.18
C ILE A 179 0.76 1.95 -9.63
N PRO A 180 -0.20 2.72 -10.17
CA PRO A 180 -0.52 2.70 -11.59
C PRO A 180 0.68 3.09 -12.47
N GLU A 181 0.76 2.52 -13.67
CA GLU A 181 1.86 2.75 -14.61
C GLU A 181 2.06 4.24 -14.95
N SER A 182 0.97 5.00 -15.05
CA SER A 182 1.00 6.45 -15.31
C SER A 182 1.73 7.26 -14.24
N LEU A 183 1.71 6.83 -12.97
CA LEU A 183 2.47 7.45 -11.90
C LEU A 183 3.90 6.91 -11.82
N CYS A 184 4.11 5.65 -12.20
CA CYS A 184 5.42 5.01 -12.19
C CYS A 184 6.43 5.76 -13.07
N ASP A 185 6.05 6.11 -14.30
CA ASP A 185 6.93 6.85 -15.22
C ASP A 185 7.29 8.24 -14.71
N LYS A 186 6.30 8.95 -14.14
CA LYS A 186 6.48 10.28 -13.56
C LYS A 186 7.40 10.23 -12.35
N MET A 187 7.19 9.28 -11.44
CA MET A 187 8.04 9.06 -10.28
C MET A 187 9.48 8.75 -10.69
N LYS A 188 9.68 7.79 -11.61
CA LYS A 188 11.02 7.42 -12.12
C LYS A 188 11.75 8.60 -12.75
N LYS A 189 11.02 9.46 -13.48
CA LYS A 189 11.58 10.69 -14.05
C LYS A 189 12.00 11.67 -12.95
N THR A 190 11.13 11.98 -11.99
CA THR A 190 11.45 12.88 -10.88
C THR A 190 12.62 12.39 -10.03
N VAL A 191 12.68 11.08 -9.75
CA VAL A 191 13.80 10.46 -9.04
C VAL A 191 15.09 10.59 -9.85
N ARG A 192 15.05 10.35 -11.16
CA ARG A 192 16.23 10.50 -12.04
C ARG A 192 16.74 11.94 -12.03
N ASP A 193 15.86 12.91 -12.26
CA ASP A 193 16.22 14.34 -12.31
C ASP A 193 16.87 14.77 -10.99
N LYS A 194 16.33 14.33 -9.84
CA LYS A 194 16.90 14.58 -8.50
C LYS A 194 18.31 14.00 -8.34
N HIS A 195 18.59 12.83 -8.92
CA HIS A 195 19.88 12.16 -8.78
C HIS A 195 20.93 12.61 -9.82
N THR A 196 20.51 13.18 -10.94
CA THR A 196 21.41 13.76 -11.96
C THR A 196 21.90 15.16 -11.59
N ILE A 197 21.11 15.94 -10.85
CA ILE A 197 21.44 17.33 -10.45
C ILE A 197 22.33 17.38 -9.19
N GLY A 198 22.39 16.30 -8.41
CA GLY A 198 23.17 16.23 -7.17
C GLY A 198 24.50 15.48 -7.26
N GLY A 199 25.11 15.45 -8.46
CA GLY A 199 26.42 14.85 -8.73
C GLY A 199 27.52 15.88 -8.84
#